data_AF-A0A7J7UN45-F1
#
_entry.id   AF-A0A7J7UN45-F1
#
_cell.length_a   1.000
_cell.length_b   1.000
_cell.length_c   1.000
_cell.angle_alpha   90.00
_cell.angle_beta   90.00
_cell.angle_gamma   90.00
#
_symmetry.space_group_name_H-M   'P 1'
#
loop_
_entity.id
_entity.type
_entity.pdbx_description
1 polymer ?
#
loop_
_entity_poly.entity_id
_entity_poly.type
_entity_poly.pdbx_seq_one_letter_code
_entity_poly.pdbx_strand_id
1 'polypeptide(L)'
;MVNGFFDQFIGTASLIVCVLAIVDPYNNPVPRGLEAFTVGLVVLVIGTSMGFNSGYAVNPARDFGPRLFTAIAGWGSEVFTTGRQWWWVPIVSPLLGSIAGVFVYQLMIGCHLEQPPPSTEQENVKLAHVKHKEQV
;
A
#
# COMPACT_ATOMS: atom_id res chain seq x y z
N MET A 1 10.55 -6.73 20.16
CA MET A 1 9.15 -7.10 19.86
C MET A 1 8.25 -5.88 19.81
N VAL A 2 8.03 -5.13 20.91
CA VAL A 2 7.14 -3.94 20.89
C VAL A 2 7.59 -2.89 19.86
N ASN A 3 8.87 -2.51 19.85
CA ASN A 3 9.39 -1.57 18.86
C ASN A 3 9.16 -2.05 17.42
N GLY A 4 9.49 -3.30 17.13
CA GLY A 4 9.30 -3.89 15.81
C GLY A 4 7.83 -4.03 15.39
N PHE A 5 6.92 -4.22 16.35
CA PHE A 5 5.48 -4.18 16.08
C PHE A 5 5.05 -2.78 15.62
N PHE A 6 5.45 -1.72 16.32
CA PHE A 6 5.14 -0.35 15.93
C PHE A 6 5.82 0.07 14.62
N ASP A 7 7.06 -0.38 14.39
CA ASP A 7 7.78 -0.16 13.13
C ASP A 7 6.99 -0.72 11.93
N GLN A 8 6.55 -1.98 12.01
CA GLN A 8 5.75 -2.59 10.95
C GLN A 8 4.36 -1.94 10.80
N PHE A 9 3.78 -1.50 11.91
CA PHE A 9 2.46 -0.86 11.92
C PHE A 9 2.52 0.49 11.21
N ILE A 10 3.46 1.34 11.59
CA ILE A 10 3.66 2.69 11.03
C ILE A 10 4.12 2.59 9.57
N GLY A 11 5.04 1.67 9.26
CA GLY A 11 5.50 1.44 7.90
C GLY A 11 4.36 1.02 6.97
N THR A 12 3.50 0.10 7.42
CA THR A 12 2.36 -0.37 6.61
C THR A 12 1.25 0.69 6.51
N ALA A 13 0.96 1.41 7.60
CA ALA A 13 -0.01 2.52 7.56
C ALA A 13 0.43 3.60 6.56
N SER A 14 1.70 3.98 6.59
CA SER A 14 2.29 4.95 5.66
C SER A 14 2.22 4.47 4.22
N LEU A 15 2.54 3.18 3.97
CA LEU A 15 2.41 2.57 2.65
C LEU A 15 0.98 2.68 2.12
N ILE A 16 -0.02 2.31 2.93
CA ILE A 16 -1.43 2.35 2.50
C ILE A 16 -1.91 3.77 2.25
N VAL A 17 -1.55 4.74 3.10
CA VAL A 17 -1.89 6.15 2.88
C VAL A 17 -1.33 6.65 1.55
N CYS A 18 -0.05 6.36 1.26
CA CYS A 18 0.58 6.76 0.01
C CYS A 18 -0.01 6.05 -1.21
N VAL A 19 -0.30 4.74 -1.11
CA VAL A 19 -0.93 3.98 -2.20
C VAL A 19 -2.30 4.56 -2.52
N LEU A 20 -3.14 4.80 -1.51
CA LEU A 20 -4.45 5.43 -1.71
C LEU A 20 -4.32 6.83 -2.32
N ALA A 21 -3.37 7.64 -1.86
CA ALA A 21 -3.11 8.96 -2.44
C ALA A 21 -2.68 8.90 -3.92
N ILE A 22 -1.98 7.85 -4.34
CA ILE A 22 -1.53 7.67 -5.73
C ILE A 22 -2.66 7.21 -6.65
N VAL A 23 -3.51 6.28 -6.17
CA VAL A 23 -4.55 5.64 -7.00
C VAL A 23 -5.89 6.36 -6.98
N ASP A 24 -6.12 7.29 -6.04
CA ASP A 24 -7.36 8.03 -5.96
C ASP A 24 -7.48 9.02 -7.15
N PRO A 25 -8.47 8.85 -8.05
CA PRO A 25 -8.65 9.71 -9.22
C PRO A 25 -9.14 11.12 -8.86
N TYR A 26 -9.70 11.31 -7.67
CA TYR A 26 -10.16 12.61 -7.17
C TYR A 26 -9.03 13.39 -6.47
N ASN A 27 -7.93 12.73 -6.15
CA ASN A 27 -6.70 13.38 -5.71
C ASN A 27 -5.86 13.84 -6.93
N ASN A 28 -4.72 14.47 -6.70
CA ASN A 28 -3.77 14.84 -7.75
C ASN A 28 -3.28 13.59 -8.52
N PRO A 29 -3.73 13.36 -9.77
CA PRO A 29 -3.51 12.10 -10.44
C PRO A 29 -2.07 12.00 -10.94
N VAL A 30 -1.44 10.87 -10.67
CA VAL A 30 -0.13 10.54 -11.25
C VAL A 30 -0.30 10.29 -12.76
N PRO A 31 0.68 10.63 -13.62
CA PRO A 31 0.57 10.33 -15.04
C PRO A 31 0.27 8.84 -15.27
N ARG A 32 -0.68 8.55 -16.17
CA ARG A 32 -1.13 7.18 -16.43
C ARG A 32 0.04 6.27 -16.78
N GLY A 33 0.08 5.10 -16.14
CA GLY A 33 1.16 4.12 -16.30
C GLY A 33 2.37 4.34 -15.40
N LEU A 34 2.48 5.46 -14.68
CA LEU A 34 3.52 5.67 -13.67
C LEU A 34 3.09 5.29 -12.24
N GLU A 35 1.85 4.87 -12.03
CA GLU A 35 1.31 4.54 -10.70
C GLU A 35 2.16 3.46 -10.01
N ALA A 36 2.42 2.35 -10.70
CA ALA A 36 3.23 1.24 -10.18
C ALA A 36 4.69 1.67 -9.89
N PHE A 37 5.25 2.53 -10.74
CA PHE A 37 6.60 3.07 -10.54
C PHE A 37 6.67 3.95 -9.28
N THR A 38 5.69 4.84 -9.10
CA THR A 38 5.60 5.69 -7.91
C THR A 38 5.38 4.88 -6.64
N VAL A 39 4.52 3.85 -6.67
CA VAL A 39 4.37 2.91 -5.55
C VAL A 39 5.69 2.20 -5.23
N GLY A 40 6.46 1.82 -6.25
CA GLY A 40 7.80 1.27 -6.08
C GLY A 40 8.76 2.24 -5.36
N LEU A 41 8.71 3.53 -5.68
CA LEU A 41 9.47 4.56 -4.97
C LEU A 41 9.04 4.73 -3.51
N VAL A 42 7.74 4.62 -3.22
CA VAL A 42 7.24 4.62 -1.83
C VAL A 42 7.85 3.45 -1.05
N VAL A 43 7.83 2.24 -1.61
CA VAL A 43 8.43 1.06 -0.97
C VAL A 43 9.93 1.24 -0.79
N LEU A 44 10.63 1.83 -1.77
CA LEU A 44 12.06 2.15 -1.66
C LEU A 44 12.35 3.11 -0.50
N VAL A 45 11.57 4.18 -0.35
CA VAL A 45 11.73 5.16 0.73
C VAL A 45 11.46 4.53 2.10
N ILE A 46 10.42 3.69 2.22
CA ILE A 46 10.16 2.95 3.47
C ILE A 46 11.31 1.99 3.78
N GLY A 47 11.83 1.30 2.76
CA GLY A 47 12.95 0.37 2.91
C GLY A 47 14.24 1.07 3.35
N THR A 48 14.58 2.23 2.79
CA THR A 48 15.81 2.96 3.14
C THR A 48 15.71 3.70 4.48
N SER A 49 14.50 4.11 4.90
CA SER A 49 14.29 4.82 6.16
C SER A 49 14.05 3.90 7.36
N MET A 50 13.22 2.87 7.21
CA MET A 50 12.77 2.00 8.30
C MET A 50 13.30 0.57 8.21
N GLY A 51 13.98 0.21 7.12
CA GLY A 51 14.36 -1.18 6.87
C GLY A 51 15.36 -1.78 7.84
N PHE A 52 16.22 -0.96 8.45
CA PHE A 52 17.21 -1.43 9.43
C PHE A 52 16.60 -1.94 10.75
N ASN A 53 15.39 -1.49 11.10
CA ASN A 53 14.79 -1.85 12.39
C ASN A 53 14.25 -3.28 12.40
N SER A 54 13.50 -3.67 11.36
CA SER A 54 12.78 -4.94 11.30
C SER A 54 12.60 -5.48 9.88
N GLY A 55 13.39 -4.99 8.91
CA GLY A 55 13.37 -5.49 7.54
C GLY A 55 12.16 -5.07 6.71
N TYR A 56 11.39 -4.06 7.16
CA TYR A 56 10.23 -3.48 6.46
C TYR A 56 9.34 -4.54 5.77
N ALA A 57 8.93 -5.58 6.52
CA ALA A 57 8.14 -6.66 5.94
C ALA A 57 6.86 -6.12 5.25
N VAL A 58 6.13 -5.22 5.92
CA VAL A 58 4.94 -4.45 5.47
C VAL A 58 3.81 -5.21 4.75
N ASN A 59 3.97 -6.52 4.60
CA ASN A 59 3.14 -7.42 3.83
C ASN A 59 3.25 -8.83 4.42
N PRO A 60 2.14 -9.41 4.92
CA PRO A 60 2.13 -10.75 5.50
C PRO A 60 2.63 -11.85 4.54
N ALA A 61 2.28 -11.77 3.25
CA ALA A 61 2.69 -12.77 2.26
C ALA A 61 4.21 -12.72 1.98
N ARG A 62 4.80 -11.52 2.04
CA ARG A 62 6.23 -11.27 1.84
C ARG A 62 7.11 -11.86 2.95
N ASP A 63 6.55 -12.07 4.14
CA ASP A 63 7.24 -12.72 5.26
C ASP A 63 6.88 -14.21 5.37
N PHE A 64 5.58 -14.53 5.41
CA PHE A 64 5.12 -15.89 5.71
C PHE A 64 5.49 -16.90 4.61
N GLY A 65 5.38 -16.52 3.32
CA GLY A 65 5.69 -17.42 2.20
C GLY A 65 7.15 -17.90 2.21
N PRO A 66 8.14 -16.99 2.21
CA PRO A 66 9.55 -17.36 2.33
C PRO A 66 9.89 -18.10 3.63
N ARG A 67 9.21 -17.78 4.74
CA ARG A 67 9.39 -18.47 6.02
C ARG A 67 8.91 -19.93 5.96
N LEU A 68 7.75 -20.17 5.36
CA LEU A 68 7.25 -21.54 5.13
C LEU A 68 8.17 -22.32 4.19
N PHE A 69 8.63 -21.68 3.11
CA PHE A 69 9.59 -22.30 2.19
C PHE A 69 10.88 -22.70 2.90
N THR A 70 11.49 -21.81 3.68
CA THR A 70 12.74 -22.11 4.40
C THR A 70 12.55 -23.19 5.48
N ALA A 71 11.40 -23.24 6.14
CA ALA A 71 11.06 -24.33 7.06
C ALA A 71 11.13 -25.71 6.38
N ILE A 72 10.57 -25.81 5.18
CA ILE A 72 10.55 -27.06 4.38
C ILE A 72 11.91 -27.33 3.74
N ALA A 73 12.65 -26.29 3.35
CA ALA A 73 13.95 -26.38 2.68
C ALA A 73 15.13 -26.75 3.61
N GLY A 74 14.86 -27.15 4.86
CA GLY A 74 15.87 -27.69 5.77
C GLY A 74 16.20 -26.82 6.97
N TRP A 75 15.64 -25.62 7.12
CA TRP A 75 15.80 -24.81 8.34
C TRP A 75 14.88 -25.26 9.47
N GLY A 76 13.87 -26.10 9.19
CA GLY A 76 12.98 -26.67 10.20
C GLY A 76 12.13 -25.61 10.92
N SER A 77 11.68 -25.92 12.14
CA SER A 77 10.78 -25.05 12.90
C SER A 77 11.45 -23.80 13.49
N GLU A 78 12.78 -23.69 13.44
CA GLU A 78 13.51 -22.56 14.02
C GLU A 78 13.13 -21.22 13.40
N VAL A 79 12.70 -21.22 12.13
CA VAL A 79 12.23 -20.03 11.44
C VAL A 79 10.97 -19.42 12.09
N PHE A 80 10.21 -20.20 12.86
CA PHE A 80 9.03 -19.72 13.60
C PHE A 80 9.31 -19.45 15.08
N THR A 81 10.40 -19.97 15.66
CA THR A 81 10.72 -19.77 17.08
C THR A 81 11.75 -18.66 17.30
N THR A 82 12.56 -18.35 16.28
CA THR A 82 13.60 -17.31 16.34
C THR A 82 13.03 -15.93 16.70
N GLY A 83 13.79 -15.17 17.49
CA GLY A 83 13.43 -13.78 17.83
C GLY A 83 12.24 -13.65 18.79
N ARG A 84 12.08 -14.60 19.72
CA ARG A 84 10.92 -14.70 20.64
C ARG A 84 9.60 -14.85 19.87
N GLN A 85 9.57 -15.80 18.94
CA GLN A 85 8.43 -16.07 18.05
C GLN A 85 8.09 -14.88 17.14
N TRP A 86 9.08 -14.31 16.46
CA TRP A 86 8.89 -13.09 15.67
C TRP A 86 7.87 -13.22 14.51
N TRP A 87 7.63 -14.42 14.01
CA TRP A 87 6.81 -14.72 12.82
C TRP A 87 5.40 -14.08 12.81
N TRP A 88 4.77 -13.87 13.96
CA TRP A 88 3.42 -13.30 14.01
C TRP A 88 3.41 -11.77 13.84
N VAL A 89 4.52 -11.08 14.17
CA VAL A 89 4.59 -9.61 14.10
C VAL A 89 4.44 -9.12 12.66
N PRO A 90 5.21 -9.64 11.67
CA PRO A 90 5.02 -9.30 10.25
C PRO A 90 3.67 -9.71 9.65
N ILE A 91 2.83 -10.45 10.37
CA ILE A 91 1.50 -10.84 9.92
C ILE A 91 0.46 -9.87 10.53
N VAL A 92 0.41 -9.82 11.86
CA VAL A 92 -0.63 -9.06 12.57
C VAL A 92 -0.41 -7.56 12.45
N SER A 93 0.83 -7.08 12.57
CA SER A 93 1.11 -5.65 12.56
C SER A 93 0.80 -4.99 11.21
N PRO A 94 1.20 -5.55 10.05
CA PRO A 94 0.80 -4.99 8.76
C PRO A 94 -0.71 -5.01 8.51
N LEU A 95 -1.44 -6.05 8.94
CA LEU A 95 -2.89 -6.07 8.81
C LEU A 95 -3.54 -4.92 9.59
N LEU A 96 -3.14 -4.71 10.85
CA LEU A 96 -3.63 -3.59 11.66
C LEU A 96 -3.20 -2.23 11.11
N GLY A 97 -1.95 -2.12 10.68
CA GLY A 97 -1.41 -0.91 10.05
C GLY A 97 -2.14 -0.55 8.77
N SER A 98 -2.53 -1.54 7.96
CA SER A 98 -3.29 -1.30 6.74
C SER A 98 -4.67 -0.71 7.01
N ILE A 99 -5.39 -1.28 7.98
CA ILE A 99 -6.70 -0.79 8.41
C ILE A 99 -6.57 0.66 8.92
N ALA A 100 -5.59 0.90 9.79
CA ALA A 100 -5.33 2.24 10.31
C ALA A 100 -4.97 3.24 9.20
N GLY A 101 -4.15 2.84 8.23
CA GLY A 101 -3.78 3.67 7.08
C GLY A 101 -4.98 4.07 6.23
N VAL A 102 -5.93 3.15 6.00
CA VAL A 102 -7.20 3.48 5.30
C VAL A 102 -7.98 4.52 6.09
N PHE A 103 -8.16 4.33 7.41
CA PHE A 103 -8.90 5.28 8.25
C PHE A 103 -8.26 6.67 8.24
N VAL A 104 -6.92 6.73 8.34
CA VAL A 104 -6.17 7.98 8.28
C VAL A 104 -6.38 8.68 6.93
N TYR A 105 -6.26 7.94 5.82
CA TYR A 105 -6.46 8.50 4.49
C TYR A 105 -7.87 9.05 4.29
N GLN A 106 -8.89 8.28 4.66
CA GLN A 106 -10.29 8.70 4.50
C GLN A 106 -10.60 9.93 5.34
N LEU A 107 -10.21 9.92 6.63
CA LEU A 107 -10.50 11.03 7.55
C LEU A 107 -9.78 12.32 7.14
N MET A 108 -8.53 12.23 6.67
CA MET A 108 -7.71 13.41 6.39
C MET A 108 -7.84 13.91 4.95
N ILE A 109 -8.01 13.01 3.97
CA ILE A 109 -7.96 13.35 2.54
C ILE A 109 -9.28 12.97 1.87
N GLY A 110 -9.67 11.69 1.91
CA GLY A 110 -10.80 11.17 1.14
C GLY A 110 -12.12 11.92 1.38
N CYS A 111 -12.44 12.25 2.63
CA CYS A 111 -13.65 13.00 2.97
C CYS A 111 -13.62 14.50 2.58
N HIS A 112 -12.47 15.03 2.18
CA HIS A 112 -12.27 16.44 1.84
C HIS A 112 -12.09 16.68 0.33
N LEU A 113 -12.04 15.62 -0.48
CA LEU A 113 -11.92 15.74 -1.92
C LEU A 113 -13.29 16.05 -2.53
N GLU A 114 -13.37 17.14 -3.29
CA GLU A 114 -14.57 17.52 -4.01
C GLU A 114 -14.66 16.72 -5.32
N GLN A 115 -15.75 15.97 -5.47
CA GLN A 115 -16.00 15.26 -6.72
C GLN A 115 -16.37 16.29 -7.80
N PRO A 116 -15.79 16.20 -9.02
CA PRO A 116 -16.15 17.10 -10.09
C PRO A 116 -17.66 17.02 -10.36
N PRO A 117 -18.33 18.15 -10.65
CA PRO A 117 -19.76 18.16 -10.89
C PRO A 117 -20.12 17.24 -12.07
N PRO A 118 -21.26 16.53 -12.02
CA PRO A 118 -21.65 15.52 -13.01
C PRO A 118 -21.73 16.06 -14.45
N SER A 119 -21.81 17.38 -14.63
CA SER A 119 -21.81 18.03 -15.93
C SER A 119 -20.51 17.81 -16.70
N THR A 120 -19.34 17.84 -16.05
CA THR A 120 -18.04 17.74 -16.73
C THR A 120 -17.83 16.35 -17.33
N GLU A 121 -18.28 15.30 -16.63
CA GLU A 121 -18.17 13.92 -17.10
C GLU A 121 -19.16 13.65 -18.24
N GLN A 122 -20.41 14.13 -18.11
CA GLN A 122 -21.41 14.03 -19.19
C GLN A 122 -21.02 14.83 -20.44
N GLU A 123 -20.41 16.01 -20.27
CA GLU A 123 -19.94 16.84 -21.38
C GLU A 123 -18.75 16.19 -22.10
N ASN A 124 -17.79 15.65 -21.35
CA ASN A 124 -16.64 14.91 -21.91
C ASN A 124 -17.09 13.66 -22.67
N VAL A 125 -18.07 12.91 -22.14
CA VAL A 125 -18.65 11.74 -22.82
C VAL A 125 -19.41 12.16 -24.09
N LYS A 126 -20.19 13.24 -24.03
CA LYS A 126 -20.88 13.79 -25.21
C LYS A 126 -19.90 14.24 -26.29
N LEU A 127 -18.85 14.98 -25.92
CA LEU A 127 -17.80 15.43 -26.85
C LEU A 127 -17.05 14.26 -27.49
N ALA A 128 -16.76 13.20 -26.72
CA ALA A 128 -16.14 11.98 -27.24
C ALA A 128 -17.05 11.27 -28.25
N HIS A 129 -18.35 11.16 -27.97
CA HIS A 129 -19.33 10.61 -28.91
C HIS A 129 -19.51 11.45 -30.17
N VAL A 130 -19.50 12.78 -30.06
CA VAL A 130 -19.58 13.69 -31.22
C VAL A 130 -18.35 13.53 -32.11
N LYS A 131 -17.13 13.56 -31.54
CA LYS A 131 -15.90 13.33 -32.29
C LYS A 131 -15.88 11.97 -32.98
N HIS A 132 -16.33 10.91 -32.30
CA HIS A 132 -16.43 9.59 -32.92
C HIS A 132 -17.42 9.57 -34.09
N LYS A 133 -18.53 10.32 -33.99
CA LYS A 133 -19.52 10.40 -35.07
C LYS A 133 -19.03 11.22 -36.27
N GLU A 134 -18.19 12.23 -36.07
CA GLU A 134 -17.57 13.00 -37.16
C GLU A 134 -16.47 12.23 -37.91
N GLN A 135 -15.96 11.14 -37.34
CA GLN A 135 -14.89 10.32 -37.92
C GLN A 135 -15.41 9.07 -38.65
N VAL A 136 -16.73 8.87 -38.72
CA VAL A 136 -17.39 7.74 -39.40
C VAL A 136 -18.17 8.24 -40.63
#